data_AF-A0AAN5BNY0-F1
#
_entry.id   AF-A0AAN5BNY0-F1
#
_cell.length_a   1.000
_cell.length_b   1.000
_cell.length_c   1.000
_cell.angle_alpha   90.00
_cell.angle_beta   90.00
_cell.angle_gamma   90.00
#
_symmetry.space_group_name_H-M   'P 1'
#
loop_
_entity.id
_entity.type
_entity.pdbx_description
1 polymer ?
#
loop_
_entity_poly.entity_id
_entity_poly.type
_entity_poly.pdbx_seq_one_letter_code
_entity_poly.pdbx_strand_id
1 'polypeptide(L)'
;MSFRKRNIGLSAGVDRASALNSTAQPQQAAAAPETNPGIRPSPDDGRPTTSTGSRSLDNLLAGHGGLPIGKTLLIEENGTTDFAGALLRYYAAEGVVQDQKVHVVGMPEQWGRSLPGLIGPADVADEKPAKRKGERMKIAWRYERLGEFGAGVAGSRGKP
;
A
#
# COMPACT_ATOMS: atom_id res chain seq x y z
N MET A 1 -13.86 -3.05 -38.72
CA MET A 1 -12.60 -3.45 -39.39
C MET A 1 -11.69 -4.11 -38.37
N SER A 2 -11.28 -5.35 -38.59
CA SER A 2 -10.51 -6.17 -37.64
C SER A 2 -9.02 -6.12 -38.00
N PHE A 3 -8.19 -5.64 -37.08
CA PHE A 3 -6.74 -5.68 -37.24
C PHE A 3 -6.20 -6.98 -36.65
N ARG A 4 -5.71 -7.89 -37.52
CA ARG A 4 -4.99 -9.09 -37.08
C ARG A 4 -3.51 -8.75 -36.94
N LYS A 5 -3.02 -8.70 -35.69
CA LYS A 5 -1.60 -8.56 -35.35
C LYS A 5 -0.85 -9.81 -35.81
N ARG A 6 0.01 -9.68 -36.83
CA ARG A 6 1.01 -10.70 -37.18
C ARG A 6 2.33 -10.30 -36.53
N ASN A 7 2.84 -11.11 -35.62
CA ASN A 7 4.21 -10.95 -35.13
C ASN A 7 5.16 -11.55 -36.17
N ILE A 8 5.86 -10.68 -36.90
CA ILE A 8 6.93 -11.07 -37.82
C ILE A 8 8.24 -10.96 -37.04
N GLY A 9 8.88 -12.10 -36.76
CA GLY A 9 10.23 -12.13 -36.22
C GLY A 9 11.23 -11.70 -37.30
N LEU A 10 12.01 -10.66 -37.02
CA LEU A 10 13.11 -10.23 -37.87
C LEU A 10 14.30 -11.17 -37.64
N SER A 11 14.46 -12.17 -38.50
CA SER A 11 15.68 -12.98 -38.55
C SER A 11 16.78 -12.18 -39.26
N ALA A 12 17.86 -11.84 -38.55
CA ALA A 12 19.05 -11.28 -39.18
C ALA A 12 19.70 -12.33 -40.10
N GLY A 13 19.94 -11.91 -41.35
CA GLY A 13 20.48 -12.75 -42.42
C GLY A 13 21.87 -13.29 -42.11
N VAL A 14 22.08 -14.53 -42.56
CA VAL A 14 23.36 -15.23 -42.59
C VAL A 14 24.15 -14.72 -43.79
N ASP A 15 25.25 -14.02 -43.56
CA ASP A 15 26.34 -13.94 -44.53
C ASP A 15 27.63 -14.49 -43.93
N ARG A 16 28.21 -15.40 -44.69
CA ARG A 16 29.33 -16.28 -44.38
C ARG A 16 30.67 -15.53 -44.45
N ALA A 17 31.60 -16.01 -43.62
CA ALA A 17 33.05 -15.88 -43.72
C ALA A 17 33.73 -14.65 -43.07
N SER A 18 34.08 -14.81 -41.80
CA SER A 18 35.50 -14.76 -41.40
C SER A 18 35.73 -15.52 -40.10
N ALA A 19 36.95 -16.01 -39.97
CA ALA A 19 37.35 -17.14 -39.18
C ALA A 19 37.80 -16.76 -37.75
N LEU A 20 37.53 -17.71 -36.85
CA LEU A 20 38.37 -18.16 -35.72
C LEU A 20 38.57 -17.26 -34.49
N ASN A 21 38.28 -17.90 -33.35
CA ASN A 21 38.75 -17.66 -31.99
C ASN A 21 38.12 -16.51 -31.19
N SER A 22 37.03 -16.85 -30.51
CA SER A 22 36.84 -16.45 -29.12
C SER A 22 36.04 -17.53 -28.40
N THR A 23 36.67 -18.13 -27.40
CA THR A 23 36.14 -19.13 -26.48
C THR A 23 34.74 -18.77 -26.00
N ALA A 24 33.84 -19.76 -26.04
CA ALA A 24 32.49 -19.66 -25.50
C ALA A 24 32.53 -19.28 -24.01
N GLN A 25 32.28 -18.01 -23.71
CA GLN A 25 31.74 -17.63 -22.42
C GLN A 25 30.27 -18.07 -22.42
N PRO A 26 29.81 -18.85 -21.43
CA PRO A 26 28.37 -18.98 -21.24
C PRO A 26 27.83 -17.56 -21.06
N GLN A 27 26.90 -17.14 -21.92
CA GLN A 27 26.14 -15.92 -21.72
C GLN A 27 25.53 -16.01 -20.32
N GLN A 28 26.15 -15.29 -19.39
CA GLN A 28 25.60 -15.02 -18.08
C GLN A 28 24.20 -14.47 -18.37
N ALA A 29 23.17 -15.24 -18.04
CA ALA A 29 21.81 -14.74 -18.06
C ALA A 29 21.85 -13.42 -17.29
N ALA A 30 21.52 -12.31 -17.97
CA ALA A 30 21.42 -11.02 -17.34
C ALA A 30 20.57 -11.23 -16.09
N ALA A 31 21.19 -11.10 -14.93
CA ALA A 31 20.52 -11.28 -13.66
C ALA A 31 19.25 -10.43 -13.73
N ALA A 32 18.09 -11.07 -13.56
CA ALA A 32 16.84 -10.34 -13.44
C ALA A 32 17.10 -9.22 -12.42
N PRO A 33 16.75 -7.95 -12.72
CA PRO A 33 17.05 -6.86 -11.82
C PRO A 33 16.52 -7.25 -10.45
N GLU A 34 17.39 -7.26 -9.44
CA GLU A 34 17.08 -7.52 -8.04
C GLU A 34 15.91 -6.59 -7.66
N THR A 35 14.67 -7.07 -7.80
CA THR A 35 13.50 -6.23 -7.54
C THR A 35 13.35 -6.16 -6.04
N ASN A 36 13.98 -5.16 -5.43
CA ASN A 36 13.70 -4.84 -4.04
C ASN A 36 12.20 -4.52 -3.95
N PRO A 37 11.40 -5.30 -3.20
CA PRO A 37 9.94 -5.15 -3.17
C PRO A 37 9.50 -3.75 -2.72
N GLY A 38 10.38 -3.03 -2.01
CA GLY A 38 10.18 -1.68 -1.54
C GLY A 38 10.44 -0.55 -2.54
N ILE A 39 10.95 -0.88 -3.73
CA ILE A 39 11.28 0.10 -4.78
C ILE A 39 10.32 -0.09 -5.94
N ARG A 40 9.60 0.99 -6.28
CA ARG A 40 8.69 1.05 -7.42
C ARG A 40 9.08 2.20 -8.36
N PRO A 41 8.82 2.09 -9.67
CA PRO A 41 8.93 3.22 -10.56
C PRO A 41 7.89 4.28 -10.18
N SER A 42 8.29 5.55 -10.21
CA SER A 42 7.39 6.68 -10.04
C SER A 42 6.31 6.69 -11.14
N PRO A 43 5.04 7.02 -10.82
CA PRO A 43 3.98 7.15 -11.81
C PRO A 43 4.24 8.25 -12.85
N ASP A 44 4.97 9.30 -12.47
CA ASP A 44 5.16 10.48 -13.32
C ASP A 44 6.31 10.32 -14.33
N ASP A 45 7.43 9.73 -13.91
CA ASP A 45 8.66 9.67 -14.73
C ASP A 45 9.42 8.34 -14.66
N GLY A 46 8.89 7.35 -13.94
CA GLY A 46 9.50 6.02 -13.84
C GLY A 46 10.77 5.94 -12.99
N ARG A 47 11.21 7.03 -12.35
CA ARG A 47 12.39 7.00 -11.47
C ARG A 47 12.17 6.05 -10.29
N PRO A 48 13.20 5.38 -9.75
CA PRO A 48 13.03 4.52 -8.59
C PRO A 48 12.64 5.33 -7.36
N THR A 49 11.54 4.92 -6.72
CA THR A 49 10.90 5.58 -5.59
C THR A 49 10.54 4.56 -4.53
N THR A 50 10.69 4.94 -3.26
CA THR A 50 10.27 4.13 -2.12
C THR A 50 9.13 4.78 -1.35
N SER A 51 8.37 3.97 -0.62
CA SER A 51 7.26 4.42 0.23
C SER A 51 7.80 5.13 1.48
N THR A 52 7.08 6.14 1.96
CA THR A 52 7.37 6.78 3.25
C THR A 52 6.72 6.08 4.44
N GLY A 53 5.95 5.01 4.20
CA GLY A 53 5.11 4.35 5.20
C GLY A 53 3.77 5.05 5.42
N SER A 54 3.55 6.22 4.80
CA SER A 54 2.28 6.95 4.83
C SER A 54 1.79 7.26 3.41
N ARG A 55 0.63 6.71 3.05
CA ARG A 55 0.01 6.94 1.73
C ARG A 55 -0.31 8.41 1.48
N SER A 56 -0.69 9.16 2.51
CA SER A 56 -1.01 10.59 2.36
C SER A 56 0.24 11.41 2.07
N LEU A 57 1.36 11.08 2.72
CA LEU A 57 2.65 11.72 2.47
C LEU A 57 3.20 11.33 1.10
N ASP A 58 3.13 10.05 0.72
CA ASP A 58 3.56 9.57 -0.59
C ASP A 58 2.87 10.33 -1.75
N ASN A 59 1.57 10.58 -1.61
CA ASN A 59 0.81 11.33 -2.61
C ASN A 59 1.18 12.82 -2.65
N LEU A 60 1.63 13.39 -1.54
CA LEU A 60 2.04 14.80 -1.46
C LEU A 60 3.43 15.03 -2.09
N LEU A 61 4.27 14.01 -2.14
CA LEU A 61 5.65 14.09 -2.65
C LEU A 61 5.69 14.17 -4.19
N ALA A 62 5.33 15.35 -4.70
CA ALA A 62 5.47 15.77 -6.10
C ALA A 62 4.92 14.76 -7.12
N GLY A 63 3.83 14.05 -6.79
CA GLY A 63 3.20 13.07 -7.68
C GLY A 63 3.99 11.76 -7.85
N HIS A 64 5.17 11.65 -7.25
CA HIS A 64 6.00 10.46 -7.37
C HIS A 64 5.44 9.24 -6.65
N GLY A 65 4.43 9.45 -5.80
CA GLY A 65 3.84 8.43 -4.98
C GLY A 65 4.90 7.85 -4.05
N GLY A 66 5.67 8.68 -3.35
CA GLY A 66 6.75 8.28 -2.44
C GLY A 66 8.00 9.15 -2.57
N LEU A 67 9.06 8.76 -1.86
CA LEU A 67 10.36 9.44 -1.86
C LEU A 67 11.29 8.82 -2.92
N PRO A 68 11.74 9.59 -3.93
CA PRO A 68 12.71 9.10 -4.89
C PRO A 68 14.04 8.72 -4.26
N ILE A 69 14.69 7.68 -4.77
CA ILE A 69 15.99 7.24 -4.29
C ILE A 69 17.04 8.34 -4.50
N GLY A 70 17.95 8.50 -3.52
CA GLY A 70 18.99 9.54 -3.54
C GLY A 70 18.48 10.94 -3.22
N LYS A 71 17.28 11.07 -2.63
CA LYS A 71 16.73 12.32 -2.12
C LYS A 71 16.62 12.28 -0.60
N THR A 72 16.57 13.47 -0.01
CA THR A 72 16.39 13.66 1.43
C THR A 72 15.10 14.42 1.68
N LEU A 73 14.38 14.02 2.73
CA LEU A 73 13.18 14.69 3.20
C LEU A 73 13.46 15.29 4.58
N LEU A 74 13.20 16.59 4.74
CA LEU A 74 13.22 17.29 6.01
C LEU A 74 11.78 17.57 6.43
N ILE A 75 11.43 17.25 7.67
CA ILE A 75 10.10 17.50 8.24
C ILE A 75 10.28 18.44 9.42
N GLU A 76 9.70 19.63 9.32
CA GLU A 76 9.64 20.60 10.41
C GLU A 76 8.27 20.53 11.09
N GLU A 77 8.27 20.62 12.41
CA GLU A 77 7.06 20.66 13.21
C GLU A 77 7.14 21.85 14.17
N ASN A 78 6.03 22.59 14.27
CA ASN A 78 5.91 23.71 15.19
C ASN A 78 5.17 23.27 16.45
N GLY A 79 5.65 23.70 17.62
CA GLY A 79 5.05 23.41 18.92
C GLY A 79 5.72 22.24 19.64
N THR A 80 4.95 21.52 20.46
CA THR A 80 5.45 20.45 21.36
C THR A 80 4.84 19.09 21.04
N THR A 81 4.21 18.95 19.89
CA THR A 81 3.67 17.68 19.39
C THR A 81 4.78 16.84 18.74
N ASP A 82 4.51 15.55 18.49
CA ASP A 82 5.46 14.60 17.91
C ASP A 82 4.91 13.93 16.64
N PHE A 83 4.32 14.73 15.74
CA PHE A 83 3.80 14.24 14.47
C PHE A 83 4.94 13.92 13.48
N ALA A 84 5.99 14.73 13.46
CA ALA A 84 7.19 14.48 12.65
C ALA A 84 7.89 13.20 13.09
N GLY A 85 8.00 12.96 14.41
CA GLY A 85 8.55 11.71 14.93
C GLY A 85 7.67 10.50 14.61
N ALA A 86 6.35 10.65 14.52
CA ALA A 86 5.46 9.60 14.04
C ALA A 86 5.72 9.27 12.55
N LEU A 87 5.86 10.28 11.68
CA LEU A 87 6.23 10.08 10.28
C LEU A 87 7.59 9.40 10.12
N LEU A 88 8.57 9.77 10.94
CA LEU A 88 9.89 9.11 10.95
C LEU A 88 9.79 7.63 11.34
N ARG A 89 8.94 7.29 12.31
CA ARG A 89 8.67 5.90 12.71
C ARG A 89 7.97 5.12 11.60
N TYR A 90 7.03 5.72 10.86
CA TYR A 90 6.43 5.09 9.68
C TYR A 90 7.48 4.80 8.60
N TYR A 91 8.37 5.74 8.31
CA TYR A 91 9.45 5.55 7.35
C TYR A 91 10.37 4.38 7.74
N ALA A 92 10.77 4.32 9.01
CA ALA A 92 11.59 3.22 9.51
C ALA A 92 10.85 1.88 9.50
N ALA A 93 9.58 1.84 9.92
CA ALA A 93 8.76 0.64 9.90
C ALA A 93 8.55 0.11 8.48
N GLU A 94 8.29 0.99 7.51
CA GLU A 94 8.18 0.64 6.11
C GLU A 94 9.46 -0.02 5.58
N GLY A 95 10.63 0.57 5.90
CA GLY A 95 11.93 0.00 5.56
C GLY A 95 12.12 -1.40 6.17
N VAL A 96 11.76 -1.59 7.44
CA VAL A 96 11.85 -2.89 8.12
C VAL A 96 10.94 -3.94 7.47
N VAL A 97 9.69 -3.58 7.15
CA VAL A 97 8.72 -4.48 6.49
C VAL A 97 9.21 -4.91 5.11
N GLN A 98 9.92 -4.04 4.40
CA GLN A 98 10.46 -4.29 3.07
C GLN A 98 11.84 -4.96 3.08
N ASP A 99 12.33 -5.39 4.25
CA ASP A 99 13.68 -5.97 4.44
C ASP A 99 14.82 -5.03 4.01
N GLN A 100 14.63 -3.73 4.20
CA GLN A 100 15.65 -2.70 3.95
C GLN A 100 16.49 -2.45 5.21
N LYS A 101 17.77 -2.12 4.99
CA LYS A 101 18.68 -1.73 6.08
C LYS A 101 18.41 -0.30 6.52
N VAL A 102 17.69 -0.16 7.64
CA VAL A 102 17.39 1.14 8.25
C VAL A 102 18.50 1.53 9.23
N HIS A 103 19.02 2.75 9.08
CA HIS A 103 20.00 3.33 10.00
C HIS A 103 19.35 4.50 10.74
N VAL A 104 19.42 4.49 12.07
CA VAL A 104 18.82 5.49 12.95
C VAL A 104 19.94 6.16 13.74
N VAL A 105 19.97 7.49 13.73
CA VAL A 105 20.99 8.29 14.42
C VAL A 105 20.32 9.24 15.41
N GLY A 106 20.87 9.36 16.61
CA GLY A 106 20.40 10.31 17.63
C GLY A 106 19.17 9.88 18.43
N MET A 107 18.69 8.64 18.25
CA MET A 107 17.53 8.09 18.95
C MET A 107 17.93 6.99 19.94
N PRO A 108 17.24 6.85 21.10
CA PRO A 108 17.55 5.81 22.07
C PRO A 108 17.13 4.42 21.57
N GLU A 109 17.73 3.35 22.10
CA GLU A 109 17.46 1.96 21.68
C GLU A 109 15.97 1.58 21.74
N GLN A 110 15.26 2.06 22.77
CA GLN A 110 13.83 1.83 22.96
C GLN A 110 12.95 2.38 21.81
N TRP A 111 13.46 3.35 21.03
CA TRP A 111 12.74 3.92 19.90
C TRP A 111 12.41 2.87 18.84
N GLY A 112 13.32 1.92 18.59
CA GLY A 112 13.09 0.83 17.64
C GLY A 112 11.94 -0.11 18.05
N ARG A 113 11.65 -0.21 19.35
CA ARG A 113 10.51 -0.99 19.88
C ARG A 113 9.17 -0.26 19.73
N SER A 114 9.19 1.04 19.39
CA SER A 114 8.00 1.86 19.19
C SER A 114 7.55 1.95 17.73
N LEU A 115 8.21 1.20 16.83
CA LEU A 115 7.86 1.17 15.43
C LEU A 115 6.46 0.54 15.24
N PRO A 116 5.58 1.17 14.43
CA PRO A 116 4.26 0.62 14.16
C PRO A 116 4.35 -0.69 13.38
N GLY A 117 3.46 -1.63 13.70
CA GLY A 117 3.31 -2.88 12.97
C GLY A 117 2.39 -2.75 11.75
N LEU A 118 2.41 -3.78 10.90
CA LEU A 118 1.43 -3.93 9.83
C LEU A 118 0.06 -4.26 10.42
N ILE A 119 -0.97 -3.54 9.96
CA ILE A 119 -2.36 -3.90 10.26
C ILE A 119 -2.68 -5.16 9.47
N GLY A 120 -2.69 -6.31 10.16
CA GLY A 120 -2.99 -7.61 9.58
C GLY A 120 -4.40 -8.10 9.93
N PRO A 121 -4.90 -9.18 9.27
CA PRO A 121 -6.14 -9.84 9.67
C PRO A 121 -6.14 -10.36 11.12
N ALA A 122 -4.96 -10.45 11.75
CA ALA A 122 -4.80 -10.83 13.15
C ALA A 122 -5.23 -9.73 14.14
N ASP A 123 -5.06 -8.44 13.80
CA ASP A 123 -5.54 -7.34 14.66
C ASP A 123 -7.07 -7.23 14.66
N VAL A 124 -7.70 -7.65 13.56
CA VAL A 124 -9.16 -7.80 13.45
C VAL A 124 -9.66 -9.01 14.23
N ALA A 125 -8.79 -9.97 14.56
CA ALA A 125 -9.12 -11.15 15.36
C ALA A 125 -8.95 -10.90 16.87
N ASP A 126 -8.08 -9.96 17.27
CA ASP A 126 -7.94 -9.51 18.67
C ASP A 126 -8.98 -8.45 19.07
N GLU A 127 -9.60 -7.78 18.10
CA GLU A 127 -10.99 -7.34 18.25
C GLU A 127 -11.94 -8.55 18.26
N LYS A 128 -11.82 -9.43 19.26
CA LYS A 128 -12.97 -10.21 19.66
C LYS A 128 -14.08 -9.19 19.92
N PRO A 129 -15.20 -9.18 19.18
CA PRO A 129 -16.36 -8.47 19.68
C PRO A 129 -16.59 -9.07 21.04
N ALA A 130 -16.42 -8.28 22.10
CA ALA A 130 -16.86 -8.68 23.42
C ALA A 130 -18.25 -9.24 23.18
N LYS A 131 -18.44 -10.55 23.42
CA LYS A 131 -19.76 -11.17 23.45
C LYS A 131 -20.51 -10.47 24.58
N ARG A 132 -20.96 -9.24 24.34
CA ARG A 132 -22.01 -8.57 25.10
C ARG A 132 -23.26 -9.32 24.72
N LYS A 133 -23.38 -10.50 25.30
CA LYS A 133 -24.56 -11.35 25.25
C LYS A 133 -25.67 -10.52 25.89
N GLY A 134 -26.46 -9.85 25.05
CA GLY A 134 -27.76 -9.29 25.43
C GLY A 134 -27.77 -7.90 26.04
N GLU A 135 -26.80 -7.02 25.79
CA GLU A 135 -27.02 -5.60 26.14
C GLU A 135 -27.88 -4.93 25.05
N ARG A 136 -29.20 -5.07 25.21
CA ARG A 136 -30.23 -4.35 24.46
C ARG A 136 -29.88 -2.86 24.41
N MET A 137 -29.53 -2.35 23.23
CA MET A 137 -29.13 -0.96 23.00
C MET A 137 -30.20 0.01 23.53
N LYS A 138 -29.92 0.71 24.65
CA LYS A 138 -30.88 1.59 25.35
C LYS A 138 -31.28 2.85 24.58
N ILE A 139 -30.58 3.21 23.50
CA ILE A 139 -30.80 4.46 22.77
C ILE A 139 -32.01 4.36 21.82
N ALA A 140 -32.35 3.16 21.35
CA ALA A 140 -33.42 2.94 20.37
C ALA A 140 -34.80 2.61 20.98
N TRP A 141 -34.99 2.83 22.29
CA TRP A 141 -36.24 2.46 22.99
C TRP A 141 -37.48 3.14 22.41
N ARG A 142 -37.33 4.34 21.83
CA ARG A 142 -38.44 5.10 21.22
C ARG A 142 -38.94 4.52 19.90
N TYR A 143 -38.15 3.71 19.20
CA TYR A 143 -38.50 3.20 17.88
C TYR A 143 -39.02 1.75 17.92
N GLU A 144 -38.96 1.08 19.07
CA GLU A 144 -39.38 -0.33 19.20
C GLU A 144 -40.87 -0.55 18.90
N ARG A 145 -41.72 0.44 19.20
CA ARG A 145 -43.17 0.38 18.95
C ARG A 145 -43.61 1.03 17.64
N LEU A 146 -42.68 1.55 16.82
CA LEU A 146 -43.05 2.31 15.62
C LEU A 146 -43.60 1.44 14.48
N GLY A 147 -43.53 0.10 14.60
CA GLY A 147 -44.05 -0.85 13.60
C GLY A 147 -45.41 -1.48 13.91
N GLU A 148 -45.99 -1.29 15.11
CA GLU A 148 -47.26 -1.96 15.48
C GLU A 148 -48.53 -1.18 15.10
N PHE A 149 -48.43 0.10 14.75
CA PHE A 149 -49.58 0.89 14.28
C PHE A 149 -49.62 0.91 12.74
N GLY A 150 -50.15 -0.15 12.13
CA GLY A 150 -50.35 -0.15 10.68
C GLY A 150 -50.96 -1.40 10.04
N ALA A 151 -51.16 -2.48 10.79
CA ALA A 151 -51.77 -3.71 10.27
C ALA A 151 -53.16 -3.92 10.89
N GLY A 152 -54.15 -3.11 10.49
CA GLY A 152 -55.55 -3.41 10.84
C GLY A 152 -56.51 -2.23 10.85
N VAL A 153 -56.89 -1.72 9.67
CA VAL A 153 -58.25 -1.22 9.44
C VAL A 153 -58.68 -1.64 8.03
N ALA A 154 -59.26 -2.84 7.94
CA ALA A 154 -60.25 -3.14 6.93
C ALA A 154 -61.59 -2.59 7.44
N GLY A 155 -62.30 -1.79 6.64
CA GLY A 155 -63.61 -1.27 7.06
C GLY A 155 -64.24 -0.25 6.13
N SER A 156 -65.09 -0.74 5.23
CA SER A 156 -66.21 -0.07 4.55
C SER A 156 -65.95 1.20 3.72
N ARG A 157 -65.94 1.05 2.39
CA ARG A 157 -66.42 2.08 1.46
C ARG A 157 -67.72 1.60 0.84
N GLY A 158 -68.85 2.14 1.30
CA GLY A 158 -70.11 2.12 0.55
C GLY A 158 -69.95 2.96 -0.72
N LYS A 159 -70.49 2.47 -1.83
CA LYS A 159 -70.66 3.21 -3.09
C LYS A 159 -72.04 3.90 -3.11
N PRO A 160 -72.20 4.97 -3.92
CA PRO A 160 -73.42 5.77 -3.97
C PRO A 160 -74.63 5.01 -4.51
#